data_AF-H0A501-F1
#
_entry.id   AF-H0A501-F1
#
_cell.length_a   1.000
_cell.length_b   1.000
_cell.length_c   1.000
_cell.angle_alpha   90.00
_cell.angle_beta   90.00
_cell.angle_gamma   90.00
#
_symmetry.space_group_name_H-M   'P 1'
#
loop_
_entity.id
_entity.type
_entity.pdbx_description
1 polymer ?
#
loop_
_entity_poly.entity_id
_entity_poly.type
_entity_poly.pdbx_seq_one_letter_code
_entity_poly.pdbx_strand_id
1 'polypeptide(L)'
;MAAQRQLALPLDLPHSFAGEVLPDRSNAEALAWLDRLDAWPNGRLAIFGPAGVGKSHLLRQVADAHGWRVLEGPALRGVPTPAPTVLDDADGVAEEAALFHLINACAAARLPLLLAGRAPPARWPVALPDLA
;
A
#
# COMPACT_ATOMS: atom_id res chain seq x y z
N MET A 1 40.52 -36.76 -1.90
CA MET A 1 39.66 -35.76 -1.24
C MET A 1 38.97 -34.94 -2.32
N ALA A 2 37.65 -35.05 -2.47
CA ALA A 2 36.91 -34.26 -3.45
C ALA A 2 36.84 -32.80 -2.98
N ALA A 3 37.30 -31.86 -3.81
CA ALA A 3 37.25 -30.44 -3.50
C ALA A 3 35.78 -29.99 -3.42
N GLN A 4 35.40 -29.40 -2.29
CA GLN A 4 34.05 -28.88 -2.06
C GLN A 4 33.86 -27.64 -2.93
N ARG A 5 33.11 -27.76 -4.03
CA ARG A 5 32.74 -26.63 -4.89
C ARG A 5 31.54 -25.93 -4.29
N GLN A 6 31.72 -24.69 -3.86
CA GLN A 6 30.62 -23.84 -3.44
C GLN A 6 29.84 -23.36 -4.66
N LEU A 7 28.53 -23.62 -4.67
CA LEU A 7 27.62 -23.10 -5.69
C LEU A 7 27.17 -21.70 -5.26
N ALA A 8 27.22 -20.73 -6.18
CA ALA A 8 26.68 -19.41 -5.93
C ALA A 8 25.14 -19.48 -5.93
N LEU A 9 24.52 -19.03 -4.84
CA LEU A 9 23.07 -18.87 -4.77
C LEU A 9 22.75 -17.41 -5.15
N PRO A 10 22.10 -17.15 -6.29
CA PRO A 10 21.70 -15.79 -6.66
C PRO A 10 20.53 -15.37 -5.76
N LEU A 11 20.83 -14.54 -4.75
CA LEU A 11 19.84 -14.03 -3.80
C LEU A 11 19.18 -12.71 -4.26
N ASP A 12 19.64 -12.13 -5.36
CA ASP A 12 19.06 -10.93 -5.98
C ASP A 12 17.80 -11.28 -6.78
N LEU A 13 16.87 -11.97 -6.14
CA LEU A 13 15.56 -12.26 -6.71
C LEU A 13 14.62 -11.08 -6.42
N PRO A 14 13.77 -10.67 -7.39
CA PRO A 14 12.75 -9.67 -7.13
C PRO A 14 11.83 -10.17 -6.01
N HIS A 15 11.45 -9.26 -5.11
CA HIS A 15 10.50 -9.58 -4.06
C HIS A 15 9.17 -10.00 -4.69
N SER A 16 8.77 -11.24 -4.44
CA SER A 16 7.46 -11.75 -4.84
C SER A 16 6.52 -11.73 -3.65
N PHE A 17 5.35 -11.12 -3.82
CA PHE A 17 4.24 -11.25 -2.87
C PHE A 17 3.34 -12.46 -3.24
N ALA A 18 3.90 -13.45 -3.95
CA ALA A 18 3.17 -14.66 -4.31
C ALA A 18 2.80 -15.45 -3.05
N GLY A 19 1.54 -15.87 -2.99
CA GLY A 19 0.98 -16.64 -1.89
C GLY A 19 -0.15 -15.90 -1.18
N GLU A 20 -0.91 -16.64 -0.38
CA GLU A 20 -2.05 -16.11 0.37
C GLU A 20 -1.59 -15.47 1.67
N VAL A 21 -2.23 -14.36 2.05
CA VAL A 21 -2.10 -13.82 3.41
C VAL A 21 -2.72 -14.82 4.38
N LEU A 22 -1.89 -15.34 5.29
CA LEU A 22 -2.35 -16.25 6.32
C LEU A 22 -3.06 -15.46 7.44
N PRO A 23 -4.33 -15.77 7.76
CA PRO A 23 -5.02 -15.14 8.87
C PRO A 23 -4.40 -15.51 10.21
N ASP A 24 -4.15 -14.49 11.03
CA ASP A 24 -3.66 -14.62 12.40
C ASP A 24 -4.23 -13.50 13.28
N ARG A 25 -4.12 -13.63 14.60
CA ARG A 25 -4.50 -12.59 15.57
C ARG A 25 -3.80 -11.25 15.28
N SER A 26 -2.58 -11.29 14.76
CA SER A 26 -1.79 -10.09 14.45
C SER A 26 -2.33 -9.27 13.27
N ASN A 27 -3.10 -9.87 12.36
CA ASN A 27 -3.67 -9.20 11.18
C ASN A 27 -5.20 -9.25 11.11
N ALA A 28 -5.87 -9.88 12.08
CA ALA A 28 -7.31 -10.09 12.10
C ALA A 28 -8.12 -8.78 11.93
N GLU A 29 -7.72 -7.70 12.59
CA GLU A 29 -8.41 -6.41 12.45
C GLU A 29 -8.25 -5.83 11.04
N ALA A 30 -7.05 -5.89 10.47
CA ALA A 30 -6.80 -5.43 9.11
C ALA A 30 -7.64 -6.22 8.11
N LEU A 31 -7.64 -7.55 8.21
CA LEU A 31 -8.45 -8.42 7.36
C LEU A 31 -9.95 -8.11 7.49
N ALA A 32 -10.46 -7.95 8.72
CA ALA A 32 -11.86 -7.62 8.94
C ALA A 32 -12.27 -6.27 8.32
N TRP A 33 -11.38 -5.28 8.24
CA TRP A 33 -11.64 -4.05 7.50
C TRP A 33 -11.55 -4.26 5.98
N LEU A 34 -10.58 -5.04 5.52
CA LEU A 34 -10.41 -5.36 4.09
C LEU A 34 -11.57 -6.19 3.52
N ASP A 35 -12.27 -6.97 4.33
CA ASP A 35 -13.46 -7.72 3.90
C ASP A 35 -14.73 -6.85 3.79
N ARG A 36 -14.69 -5.59 4.24
CA ARG A 36 -15.85 -4.70 4.35
C ARG A 36 -15.66 -3.38 3.59
N LEU A 37 -15.41 -3.47 2.27
CA LEU A 37 -15.19 -2.30 1.41
C LEU A 37 -16.31 -1.24 1.54
N ASP A 38 -17.57 -1.66 1.58
CA ASP A 38 -18.72 -0.76 1.67
C ASP A 38 -18.79 0.00 3.00
N ALA A 39 -18.11 -0.48 4.04
CA ALA A 39 -18.05 0.17 5.35
C ALA A 39 -16.94 1.22 5.45
N TRP A 40 -16.09 1.35 4.42
CA TRP A 40 -14.96 2.28 4.46
C TRP A 40 -15.48 3.72 4.43
N PRO A 41 -15.10 4.57 5.41
CA PRO A 41 -15.50 5.97 5.41
C PRO A 41 -15.09 6.64 4.10
N ASN A 42 -16.10 7.09 3.36
CA ASN A 42 -15.93 7.69 2.04
C ASN A 42 -15.16 6.80 1.03
N GLY A 43 -15.17 5.47 1.19
CA GLY A 43 -14.44 4.53 0.33
C GLY A 43 -12.92 4.55 0.50
N ARG A 44 -12.40 5.00 1.65
CA ARG A 44 -10.97 5.05 1.94
C ARG A 44 -10.63 4.25 3.19
N LEU A 45 -9.50 3.56 3.12
CA LEU A 45 -8.91 2.89 4.27
C LEU A 45 -7.41 3.08 4.26
N ALA A 46 -6.81 3.23 5.43
CA ALA A 46 -5.37 3.20 5.61
C ALA A 46 -5.01 2.12 6.63
N ILE A 47 -4.08 1.25 6.27
CA ILE A 47 -3.46 0.31 7.20
C ILE A 47 -2.07 0.82 7.58
N PHE A 48 -1.65 0.59 8.82
CA PHE A 48 -0.35 1.04 9.28
C PHE A 48 0.33 0.01 10.18
N GLY A 49 1.65 0.09 10.26
CA GLY A 49 2.46 -0.78 11.09
C GLY A 49 3.93 -0.80 10.67
N PRO A 50 4.85 -1.31 11.50
CA PRO A 50 6.29 -1.30 11.23
C PRO A 50 6.69 -1.93 9.88
N ALA A 51 7.94 -1.72 9.47
CA ALA A 51 8.48 -2.42 8.29
C ALA A 51 8.48 -3.94 8.51
N GLY A 52 8.22 -4.73 7.45
CA GLY A 52 8.30 -6.19 7.50
C GLY A 52 7.08 -6.92 8.10
N VAL A 53 5.97 -6.23 8.39
CA VAL A 53 4.75 -6.85 8.97
C VAL A 53 3.71 -7.29 7.93
N GLY A 54 4.05 -7.32 6.64
CA GLY A 54 3.16 -7.83 5.58
C GLY A 54 2.14 -6.84 4.99
N LYS A 55 2.23 -5.53 5.28
CA LYS A 55 1.33 -4.50 4.70
C LYS A 55 1.30 -4.55 3.16
N SER A 56 2.47 -4.59 2.53
CA SER A 56 2.61 -4.69 1.08
C SER A 56 1.92 -5.94 0.52
N HIS A 57 2.03 -7.07 1.23
CA HIS A 57 1.35 -8.32 0.85
C HIS A 57 -0.17 -8.16 0.92
N LEU A 58 -0.70 -7.59 2.00
CA LEU A 58 -2.14 -7.29 2.15
C LEU A 58 -2.65 -6.41 1.00
N LEU A 59 -1.94 -5.34 0.67
CA LEU A 59 -2.32 -4.44 -0.43
C LEU A 59 -2.31 -5.14 -1.78
N ARG A 60 -1.29 -5.96 -2.04
CA ARG A 60 -1.17 -6.71 -3.29
C ARG A 60 -2.30 -7.71 -3.44
N GLN A 61 -2.64 -8.45 -2.37
CA GLN A 61 -3.78 -9.38 -2.41
C GLN A 61 -5.10 -8.66 -2.71
N VAL A 62 -5.36 -7.49 -2.12
CA VAL A 62 -6.56 -6.69 -2.41
C VAL A 62 -6.55 -6.19 -3.86
N ALA A 63 -5.40 -5.70 -4.33
CA ALA A 63 -5.27 -5.23 -5.70
C ALA A 63 -5.50 -6.34 -6.72
N ASP A 64 -4.94 -7.53 -6.49
CA ASP A 64 -5.09 -8.68 -7.37
C ASP A 64 -6.54 -9.20 -7.34
N ALA A 65 -7.16 -9.28 -6.15
CA ALA A 65 -8.54 -9.75 -5.99
C ALA A 65 -9.56 -8.86 -6.72
N HIS A 66 -9.33 -7.54 -6.77
CA HIS A 66 -10.26 -6.59 -7.35
C HIS A 66 -9.80 -5.95 -8.68
N GLY A 67 -8.60 -6.28 -9.16
CA GLY A 67 -8.00 -5.65 -10.34
C GLY A 67 -7.68 -4.16 -10.15
N TRP A 68 -7.30 -3.74 -8.95
CA TRP A 68 -6.99 -2.33 -8.65
C TRP A 68 -5.58 -1.96 -9.07
N ARG A 69 -5.39 -0.67 -9.39
CA ARG A 69 -4.07 -0.13 -9.70
C ARG A 69 -3.18 -0.15 -8.46
N VAL A 70 -1.95 -0.63 -8.60
CA VAL A 70 -0.94 -0.54 -7.55
C VAL A 70 -0.01 0.63 -7.83
N LEU A 71 0.14 1.52 -6.85
CA LEU A 71 1.11 2.61 -6.85
C LEU A 71 2.03 2.47 -5.63
N GLU A 72 3.22 3.05 -5.74
CA GLU A 72 4.21 3.14 -4.67
C GLU A 72 4.47 4.61 -4.37
N GLY A 73 4.41 5.00 -3.10
CA GLY A 73 4.59 6.38 -2.66
C GLY A 73 5.88 7.02 -3.19
N PRO A 74 7.05 6.35 -3.08
CA PRO A 74 8.31 6.88 -3.61
C PRO A 74 8.29 7.17 -5.12
N ALA A 75 7.40 6.52 -5.88
CA ALA A 75 7.22 6.71 -7.33
C ALA A 75 6.01 7.61 -7.69
N LEU A 76 5.18 8.01 -6.72
CA LEU A 76 3.99 8.82 -6.96
C LEU A 76 4.36 10.26 -7.36
N ARG A 77 3.89 10.72 -8.52
CA ARG A 77 4.17 12.04 -9.09
C ARG A 77 2.94 12.63 -9.79
N GLY A 78 2.87 13.95 -9.86
CA GLY A 78 1.90 14.68 -10.68
C GLY A 78 0.44 14.50 -10.24
N VAL A 79 -0.48 14.45 -11.20
CA VAL A 79 -1.93 14.28 -10.96
C VAL A 79 -2.37 12.93 -11.51
N PRO A 80 -2.46 11.88 -10.67
CA PRO A 80 -2.87 10.56 -11.12
C PRO A 80 -4.31 10.58 -11.63
N THR A 81 -4.57 9.83 -12.70
CA THR A 81 -5.94 9.58 -13.16
C THR A 81 -6.74 8.82 -12.09
N PRO A 82 -8.02 9.13 -11.87
CA PRO A 82 -8.84 8.43 -10.88
C PRO A 82 -9.06 6.98 -11.31
N ALA A 83 -8.72 6.04 -10.43
CA ALA A 83 -8.96 4.61 -10.57
C ALA A 83 -9.04 3.98 -9.16
N PRO A 84 -9.73 2.85 -8.97
CA PRO A 84 -9.56 2.01 -7.78
C PRO A 84 -8.06 1.73 -7.58
N THR A 85 -7.52 2.11 -6.42
CA THR A 85 -6.07 2.16 -6.23
C THR A 85 -5.67 1.63 -4.85
N VAL A 86 -4.59 0.85 -4.81
CA VAL A 86 -3.80 0.63 -3.60
C VAL A 86 -2.50 1.45 -3.71
N LEU A 87 -2.14 2.16 -2.65
CA LEU A 87 -0.89 2.91 -2.56
C LEU A 87 -0.06 2.37 -1.38
N ASP A 88 1.07 1.76 -1.70
CA ASP A 88 2.04 1.34 -0.69
C ASP A 88 3.02 2.47 -0.35
N ASP A 89 3.62 2.41 0.83
CA ASP A 89 4.53 3.44 1.36
C ASP A 89 4.00 4.88 1.22
N ALA A 90 2.72 5.08 1.54
CA ALA A 90 2.01 6.36 1.44
C ALA A 90 2.56 7.46 2.39
N ASP A 91 3.30 7.06 3.43
CA ASP A 91 4.04 7.96 4.32
C ASP A 91 5.43 8.34 3.79
N GLY A 92 5.86 7.75 2.66
CA GLY A 92 7.12 8.01 1.97
C GLY A 92 6.91 8.57 0.56
N VAL A 93 5.81 9.28 0.31
CA VAL A 93 5.54 9.90 -0.98
C VAL A 93 6.59 10.94 -1.33
N ALA A 94 7.02 11.00 -2.59
CA ALA A 94 7.99 12.03 -2.99
C ALA A 94 7.33 13.39 -3.27
N GLU A 95 6.06 13.38 -3.69
CA GLU A 95 5.27 14.58 -3.95
C GLU A 95 3.96 14.50 -3.15
N GLU A 96 3.91 15.20 -2.01
CA GLU A 96 2.71 15.26 -1.15
C GLU A 96 1.47 15.77 -1.91
N ALA A 97 1.65 16.72 -2.85
CA ALA A 97 0.57 17.22 -3.69
C ALA A 97 -0.03 16.11 -4.57
N ALA A 98 0.78 15.17 -5.05
CA ALA A 98 0.30 14.05 -5.85
C ALA A 98 -0.58 13.09 -5.02
N LEU A 99 -0.22 12.84 -3.76
CA LEU A 99 -1.05 12.09 -2.82
C LEU A 99 -2.39 12.81 -2.56
N PHE A 100 -2.33 14.12 -2.32
CA PHE A 100 -3.54 14.94 -2.14
C PHE A 100 -4.47 14.87 -3.37
N HIS A 101 -3.91 15.02 -4.57
CA HIS A 101 -4.67 14.90 -5.81
C HIS A 101 -5.25 13.50 -6.01
N LEU A 102 -4.51 12.44 -5.70
CA LEU A 102 -5.00 11.06 -5.76
C LEU A 102 -6.21 10.86 -4.83
N ILE A 103 -6.08 11.28 -3.57
CA ILE A 103 -7.14 11.16 -2.56
C ILE A 103 -8.40 11.89 -3.04
N ASN A 104 -8.25 13.12 -3.53
CA ASN A 104 -9.37 13.93 -4.01
C ASN A 104 -9.99 13.39 -5.29
N ALA A 105 -9.18 12.90 -6.24
CA ALA A 105 -9.67 12.33 -7.49
C ALA A 105 -10.47 11.04 -7.23
N CYS A 106 -9.98 10.14 -6.38
CA CYS A 106 -10.72 8.97 -5.93
C CYS A 106 -12.00 9.36 -5.19
N ALA A 107 -11.95 10.37 -4.32
CA ALA A 107 -13.11 10.86 -3.59
C ALA A 107 -14.22 11.40 -4.52
N ALA A 108 -13.85 12.26 -5.47
CA ALA A 108 -14.79 12.85 -6.44
C ALA A 108 -15.44 11.79 -7.33
N ALA A 109 -14.67 10.78 -7.73
CA ALA A 109 -15.14 9.67 -8.56
C ALA A 109 -15.83 8.55 -7.76
N ARG A 110 -15.89 8.63 -6.43
CA ARG A 110 -16.36 7.56 -5.52
C ARG A 110 -15.67 6.22 -5.76
N LEU A 111 -14.37 6.27 -6.03
CA LEU A 111 -13.52 5.10 -6.25
C LEU A 111 -12.78 4.74 -4.96
N PRO A 112 -12.58 3.44 -4.69
CA PRO A 112 -11.92 3.01 -3.47
C PRO A 112 -10.42 3.31 -3.51
N LEU A 113 -9.89 3.68 -2.34
CA LEU A 113 -8.47 3.94 -2.15
C LEU A 113 -7.99 3.27 -0.86
N LEU A 114 -7.07 2.31 -0.99
CA LEU A 114 -6.38 1.67 0.12
C LEU A 114 -4.95 2.20 0.22
N LEU A 115 -4.55 2.64 1.41
CA LEU A 115 -3.23 3.18 1.68
C LEU A 115 -2.49 2.30 2.69
N ALA A 116 -1.18 2.16 2.56
CA ALA A 116 -0.33 1.60 3.60
C ALA A 116 0.80 2.55 3.96
N GLY A 117 1.14 2.62 5.25
CA GLY A 117 2.29 3.36 5.73
C GLY A 117 2.87 2.78 7.02
N ARG A 118 4.00 3.29 7.49
CA ARG A 118 4.62 2.83 8.74
C ARG A 118 3.95 3.41 9.97
N ALA A 119 3.51 4.67 9.88
CA ALA A 119 2.79 5.38 10.93
C ALA A 119 1.28 5.50 10.57
N PRO A 120 0.39 5.74 11.54
CA PRO A 120 -1.00 6.09 11.23
C PRO A 120 -1.06 7.42 10.43
N PRO A 121 -2.06 7.63 9.55
CA PRO A 121 -2.15 8.82 8.69
C PRO A 121 -2.03 10.16 9.42
N ALA A 122 -2.57 10.26 10.63
CA ALA A 122 -2.47 11.47 11.46
C ALA A 122 -1.04 11.84 11.89
N ARG A 123 -0.06 10.97 11.67
CA ARG A 123 1.36 11.17 11.98
C ARG A 123 2.25 11.18 10.75
N TRP A 124 1.67 11.16 9.54
CA TRP A 124 2.47 11.26 8.32
C TRP A 124 3.11 12.64 8.25
N PRO A 125 4.38 12.74 7.81
CA PRO A 125 5.00 14.03 7.57
C PRO A 125 4.26 14.68 6.40
N VAL A 126 3.49 15.73 6.70
CA VAL A 126 2.79 16.55 5.70
C VAL A 126 3.28 17.98 5.88
N ALA A 127 4.04 18.47 4.90
CA ALA A 127 4.54 19.84 4.83
C ALA A 127 3.67 20.73 3.94
N LEU A 128 2.67 20.16 3.26
CA LEU A 128 1.76 20.91 2.39
C LEU A 128 1.10 22.05 3.17
N PRO A 129 1.32 23.32 2.78
CA PRO A 129 0.63 24.43 3.42
C PRO A 129 -0.88 24.25 3.22
N ASP A 130 -1.65 24.52 4.26
CA ASP A 130 -3.11 24.58 4.14
C ASP A 130 -3.48 25.52 2.99
N LEU A 131 -4.41 25.08 2.15
CA LEU A 131 -4.92 25.85 1.01
C LEU A 131 -5.50 27.17 1.54
N ALA A 132 -4.78 28.27 1.29
CA ALA A 132 -5.22 29.64 1.53
C ALA A 132 -6.19 30.12 0.45
#